data_AF-A0AAP2GEX3-F1
#
_entry.id   AF-A0AAP2GEX3-F1
#
_cell.length_a   1.000
_cell.length_b   1.000
_cell.length_c   1.000
_cell.angle_alpha   90.00
_cell.angle_beta   90.00
_cell.angle_gamma   90.00
#
_symmetry.space_group_name_H-M   'P 1'
#
loop_
_entity.id
_entity.type
_entity.pdbx_description
1 polymer ?
#
loop_
_entity_poly.entity_id
_entity_poly.type
_entity_poly.pdbx_seq_one_letter_code
_entity_poly.pdbx_strand_id
1 'polypeptide(L)'
;MFPFYAVISKRPWLTFAALFIGFTILFFFVDRSESSTAEHIGKSILMGMMLAGWMKLSFSTKMRRDLSLFGPVLEEGEKIVRSAEAGYIIGKRPIQGNLVLTDRRLIFRHPSEKYWLRPRQVEADWNEITHVQLSVLHSKYRTGVTVKVKGREHIFTVSLADRWVTDIRNVVTHGHPAN
;
A
#
# COMPACT_ATOMS: atom_id res chain seq x y z
N MET A 1 -16.61 25.69 11.31
CA MET A 1 -15.96 24.49 10.73
C MET A 1 -16.86 24.00 9.59
N PHE A 2 -16.47 24.24 8.34
CA PHE A 2 -17.38 24.20 7.19
C PHE A 2 -17.77 22.76 6.77
N PRO A 3 -19.07 22.43 6.62
CA PRO A 3 -19.56 21.09 6.25
C PRO A 3 -19.27 20.67 4.80
N PHE A 4 -18.66 21.53 3.98
CA PHE A 4 -18.39 21.28 2.56
C PHE A 4 -17.31 20.23 2.29
N TYR A 5 -16.40 19.96 3.24
CA TYR A 5 -15.32 18.99 3.05
C TYR A 5 -15.80 17.53 2.98
N ALA A 6 -16.93 17.20 3.61
CA ALA A 6 -17.39 15.81 3.71
C ALA A 6 -17.96 15.27 2.38
N VAL A 7 -18.64 16.12 1.59
CA VAL A 7 -19.30 15.71 0.34
C VAL A 7 -18.29 15.49 -0.80
N ILE A 8 -17.19 16.25 -0.78
CA ILE A 8 -16.13 16.20 -1.79
C ILE A 8 -15.40 14.84 -1.83
N SER A 9 -15.29 14.14 -0.70
CA SER A 9 -14.51 12.90 -0.61
C SER A 9 -15.13 11.67 -1.26
N LYS A 10 -16.45 11.67 -1.56
CA LYS A 10 -17.16 10.50 -2.12
C LYS A 10 -17.28 10.50 -3.64
N ARG A 11 -17.06 11.63 -4.31
CA ARG A 11 -17.24 11.79 -5.76
C ARG A 11 -16.14 12.67 -6.35
N PRO A 12 -14.92 12.14 -6.58
CA PRO A 12 -13.77 12.90 -7.06
C PRO A 12 -13.98 13.51 -8.46
N TRP A 13 -14.97 13.03 -9.21
CA TRP A 13 -15.37 13.61 -10.48
C TRP A 13 -16.15 14.92 -10.33
N LEU A 14 -16.88 15.13 -9.23
CA LEU A 14 -17.59 16.39 -8.96
C LEU A 14 -16.62 17.51 -8.59
N THR A 15 -15.55 17.21 -7.86
CA THR A 15 -14.48 18.19 -7.62
C THR A 15 -13.70 18.51 -8.88
N PHE A 16 -13.44 17.52 -9.73
CA PHE A 16 -12.86 17.76 -11.05
C PHE A 16 -13.75 18.67 -11.89
N ALA A 17 -15.06 18.38 -11.98
CA ALA A 17 -16.01 19.20 -12.71
C ALA A 17 -16.08 20.64 -12.15
N ALA A 18 -16.11 20.81 -10.83
CA ALA A 18 -16.13 22.14 -10.21
C ALA A 18 -14.84 22.94 -10.45
N LEU A 19 -13.67 22.30 -10.34
CA LEU A 19 -12.37 22.93 -10.64
C LEU A 19 -12.23 23.28 -12.12
N PHE A 20 -12.69 22.39 -13.00
CA PHE A 20 -12.67 22.60 -14.45
C PHE A 20 -13.62 23.72 -14.86
N ILE A 21 -14.85 23.75 -14.35
CA ILE A 21 -15.83 24.81 -14.60
C ILE A 21 -15.33 26.14 -14.04
N GLY A 22 -14.85 26.18 -12.80
CA GLY A 22 -14.29 27.39 -12.18
C GLY A 22 -13.10 27.96 -12.97
N PHE A 23 -12.25 27.09 -13.49
CA PHE A 23 -11.13 27.48 -14.35
C PHE A 23 -11.58 27.94 -15.74
N THR A 24 -12.57 27.27 -16.36
CA THR A 24 -13.12 27.68 -17.66
C THR A 24 -13.73 29.08 -17.55
N ILE A 25 -14.46 29.36 -16.47
CA ILE A 25 -14.99 30.69 -16.17
C ILE A 25 -13.84 31.70 -16.00
N LEU A 26 -12.80 31.39 -15.21
CA LEU A 26 -11.64 32.26 -15.03
C LEU A 26 -10.86 32.52 -16.33
N PHE A 27 -10.75 31.52 -17.20
CA PHE A 27 -10.05 31.63 -18.49
C PHE A 27 -10.84 32.52 -19.46
N PHE A 28 -12.16 32.32 -19.56
CA PHE A 28 -13.03 33.11 -20.46
C PHE A 28 -13.30 34.53 -19.96
N PHE A 29 -13.29 34.79 -18.65
CA PHE A 29 -13.50 36.14 -18.11
C PHE A 29 -12.23 36.99 -18.04
N VAL A 30 -11.04 36.39 -18.00
CA VAL A 30 -9.77 37.14 -17.96
C VAL A 30 -9.26 37.51 -19.36
N ASP A 31 -9.83 36.94 -20.42
CA ASP A 31 -9.45 37.23 -21.82
C ASP A 31 -10.00 38.57 -22.36
N ARG A 32 -10.46 39.47 -21.49
CA ARG A 32 -11.07 40.77 -21.88
C ARG A 32 -10.21 42.02 -21.66
N SER A 33 -8.98 41.92 -21.16
CA SER A 33 -8.04 43.06 -21.24
C SER A 33 -6.59 42.61 -21.09
N GLU A 34 -5.78 42.84 -22.13
CA GLU A 34 -4.31 42.93 -22.11
C GLU A 34 -3.58 42.10 -21.03
N SER A 35 -3.78 40.79 -20.98
CA SER A 35 -2.99 39.94 -20.08
C SER A 35 -1.60 39.69 -20.65
N SER A 36 -0.57 40.09 -19.91
CA SER A 36 0.83 39.90 -20.34
C SER A 36 1.20 38.42 -20.45
N THR A 37 2.16 38.08 -21.31
CA THR A 37 2.69 36.72 -21.49
C THR A 37 3.11 36.06 -20.17
N ALA A 38 3.57 36.85 -19.20
CA ALA A 38 3.94 36.39 -17.86
C ALA A 38 2.74 35.86 -17.06
N GLU A 39 1.55 36.43 -17.25
CA GLU A 39 0.32 36.00 -16.59
C GLU A 39 -0.16 34.64 -17.13
N HIS A 40 -0.01 34.40 -18.43
CA HIS A 40 -0.29 33.10 -19.05
C HIS A 40 0.69 32.01 -18.59
N ILE A 41 1.97 32.36 -18.43
CA ILE A 41 2.98 31.43 -17.87
C ILE A 41 2.66 31.11 -16.40
N GLY A 42 2.29 32.10 -15.60
CA GLY A 42 1.87 31.88 -14.21
C GLY A 42 0.66 30.95 -14.09
N LYS A 43 -0.36 31.15 -14.93
CA LYS A 43 -1.56 30.31 -14.98
C LYS A 43 -1.25 28.86 -15.38
N SER A 44 -0.34 28.64 -16.33
CA SER A 44 0.02 27.28 -16.77
C SER A 44 0.82 26.50 -15.72
N ILE A 45 1.73 27.16 -14.98
CA ILE A 45 2.46 26.53 -13.86
C ILE A 45 1.49 26.12 -12.75
N LEU A 46 0.58 27.03 -12.37
CA LEU A 46 -0.42 26.73 -11.34
C LEU A 46 -1.30 25.54 -11.75
N MET A 47 -1.67 25.46 -13.04
CA MET A 47 -2.44 24.34 -13.59
C MET A 47 -1.69 23.01 -13.49
N GLY A 48 -0.39 23.00 -13.83
CA GLY A 48 0.47 21.82 -13.68
C GLY A 48 0.54 21.32 -12.23
N MET A 49 0.64 22.24 -11.26
CA MET A 49 0.66 21.90 -9.84
C MET A 49 -0.68 21.34 -9.34
N MET A 50 -1.80 21.91 -9.79
CA MET A 50 -3.14 21.42 -9.43
C MET A 50 -3.41 20.03 -10.02
N LEU A 51 -3.04 19.79 -11.29
CA LEU A 51 -3.13 18.48 -11.94
C LEU A 51 -2.27 17.43 -11.24
N ALA A 52 -1.02 17.76 -10.92
CA ALA A 52 -0.13 16.86 -10.20
C ALA A 52 -0.65 16.51 -8.79
N GLY A 53 -1.17 17.50 -8.06
CA GLY A 53 -1.80 17.31 -6.76
C GLY A 53 -3.03 16.41 -6.84
N TRP A 54 -3.89 16.63 -7.84
CA TRP A 54 -5.09 15.82 -8.06
C TRP A 54 -4.78 14.39 -8.48
N MET A 55 -3.81 14.17 -9.38
CA MET A 55 -3.35 12.84 -9.76
C MET A 55 -2.84 12.09 -8.52
N LYS A 56 -2.01 12.71 -7.69
CA LYS A 56 -1.50 12.09 -6.44
C LYS A 56 -2.64 11.69 -5.49
N LEU A 57 -3.68 12.52 -5.37
CA LEU A 57 -4.82 12.24 -4.47
C LEU A 57 -5.73 11.12 -5.02
N SER A 58 -6.02 11.16 -6.32
CA SER A 58 -6.95 10.24 -6.98
C SER A 58 -6.35 8.85 -7.19
N PHE A 59 -5.06 8.76 -7.53
CA PHE A 59 -4.39 7.46 -7.67
C PHE A 59 -4.07 6.83 -6.32
N SER A 60 -3.67 7.60 -5.29
CA SER A 60 -3.35 7.01 -3.98
C SER A 60 -4.56 6.44 -3.24
N THR A 61 -5.75 7.00 -3.45
CA THR A 61 -6.98 6.52 -2.80
C THR A 61 -7.63 5.35 -3.54
N LYS A 62 -7.56 5.32 -4.88
CA LYS A 62 -8.15 4.24 -5.68
C LYS A 62 -7.30 2.97 -5.66
N MET A 63 -5.96 3.07 -5.69
CA MET A 63 -5.08 1.90 -5.53
C MET A 63 -5.22 1.21 -4.15
N ARG A 64 -5.54 1.96 -3.09
CA ARG A 64 -5.73 1.39 -1.75
C ARG A 64 -6.98 0.53 -1.60
N ARG A 65 -8.03 0.76 -2.41
CA ARG A 65 -9.31 0.04 -2.29
C ARG A 65 -9.37 -1.26 -3.09
N ASP A 66 -8.66 -1.36 -4.22
CA ASP A 66 -8.64 -2.60 -5.00
C ASP A 66 -7.71 -3.66 -4.38
N LEU A 67 -6.79 -3.31 -3.49
CA LEU A 67 -5.92 -4.27 -2.82
C LEU A 67 -6.62 -5.10 -1.73
N SER A 68 -7.74 -4.63 -1.17
CA SER A 68 -8.47 -5.33 -0.09
C SER A 68 -9.44 -6.42 -0.57
N LEU A 69 -9.73 -6.49 -1.87
CA LEU A 69 -10.63 -7.51 -2.46
C LEU A 69 -9.95 -8.84 -2.77
N PHE A 70 -8.62 -8.93 -2.57
CA PHE A 70 -7.82 -10.11 -2.88
C PHE A 70 -7.24 -10.72 -1.61
N GLY A 71 -8.12 -11.26 -0.76
CA GLY A 71 -7.71 -12.05 0.40
C GLY A 71 -6.85 -13.26 -0.02
N PRO A 72 -5.98 -13.76 0.88
CA PRO A 72 -5.31 -15.04 0.66
C PRO A 72 -6.34 -16.17 0.47
N VAL A 73 -6.01 -17.17 -0.35
CA VAL A 73 -6.82 -18.40 -0.42
C VAL A 73 -6.50 -19.19 0.84
N LEU A 74 -7.39 -19.09 1.82
CA LEU A 74 -7.28 -19.80 3.09
C LEU A 74 -7.76 -21.25 2.92
N GLU A 75 -7.14 -22.15 3.67
CA GLU A 75 -7.67 -23.50 3.82
C GLU A 75 -8.97 -23.49 4.63
N GLU A 76 -9.77 -24.55 4.49
CA GLU A 76 -11.04 -24.65 5.20
C GLU A 76 -10.82 -24.60 6.72
N GLY A 77 -11.41 -23.60 7.37
CA GLY A 77 -11.28 -23.34 8.81
C GLY A 77 -10.04 -22.54 9.24
N GLU A 78 -9.13 -22.19 8.33
CA GLU A 78 -7.96 -21.35 8.63
C GLU A 78 -8.40 -19.91 8.95
N LYS A 79 -7.89 -19.34 10.05
CA LYS A 79 -8.28 -18.01 10.54
C LYS A 79 -7.15 -17.01 10.38
N ILE A 80 -7.49 -15.82 9.88
CA ILE A 80 -6.54 -14.70 9.84
C ILE A 80 -6.40 -14.12 11.25
N VAL A 81 -5.19 -14.16 11.78
CA VAL A 81 -4.81 -13.50 13.04
C VAL A 81 -4.45 -12.03 12.77
N ARG A 82 -3.70 -11.78 11.70
CA ARG A 82 -3.30 -10.42 11.28
C ARG A 82 -3.06 -10.35 9.78
N SER A 83 -3.37 -9.21 9.17
CA SER A 83 -2.98 -8.89 7.79
C SER A 83 -2.55 -7.43 7.70
N ALA A 84 -1.51 -7.15 6.90
CA ALA A 84 -1.10 -5.78 6.58
C ALA A 84 -0.33 -5.71 5.25
N GLU A 85 -0.41 -4.54 4.60
CA GLU A 85 0.47 -4.22 3.49
C GLU A 85 1.94 -4.35 3.91
N ALA A 86 2.70 -5.05 3.07
CA ALA A 86 4.08 -5.43 3.33
C ALA A 86 4.92 -5.26 2.06
N GLY A 87 6.22 -5.05 2.22
CA GLY A 87 7.19 -5.13 1.14
C GLY A 87 8.07 -6.36 1.31
N TYR A 88 8.14 -7.26 0.33
CA TYR A 88 9.11 -8.36 0.35
C TYR A 88 10.40 -7.96 -0.36
N ILE A 89 11.55 -8.14 0.28
CA ILE A 89 12.84 -7.73 -0.28
C ILE A 89 13.45 -8.88 -1.06
N ILE A 90 13.60 -8.70 -2.37
CA ILE A 90 14.36 -9.60 -3.24
C ILE A 90 15.56 -8.85 -3.80
N GLY A 91 16.76 -9.28 -3.39
CA GLY A 91 18.01 -8.58 -3.73
C GLY A 91 17.98 -7.14 -3.21
N LYS A 92 17.98 -6.15 -4.11
CA LYS A 92 17.97 -4.71 -3.78
C LYS A 92 16.60 -4.04 -3.98
N ARG A 93 15.55 -4.77 -4.38
CA ARG A 93 14.25 -4.18 -4.73
C ARG A 93 13.15 -4.65 -3.77
N PRO A 94 12.43 -3.72 -3.11
CA PRO A 94 11.23 -4.06 -2.36
C PRO A 94 10.07 -4.30 -3.33
N ILE A 95 9.32 -5.37 -3.07
CA ILE A 95 8.16 -5.80 -3.84
C ILE A 95 6.93 -5.63 -2.95
N GLN A 96 5.98 -4.80 -3.34
CA GLN A 96 4.81 -4.50 -2.51
C GLN A 96 3.77 -5.62 -2.55
N GLY A 97 3.23 -6.00 -1.42
CA GLY A 97 2.28 -7.08 -1.29
C GLY A 97 1.49 -7.00 0.02
N ASN A 98 0.85 -8.11 0.37
CA ASN A 98 0.15 -8.26 1.64
C ASN A 98 0.81 -9.41 2.42
N LEU A 99 1.17 -9.15 3.67
CA LEU A 99 1.61 -10.19 4.60
C LEU A 99 0.43 -10.56 5.49
N VAL A 100 0.18 -11.86 5.59
CA VAL A 100 -0.91 -12.43 6.36
C VAL A 100 -0.35 -13.47 7.31
N LEU A 101 -0.70 -13.30 8.57
CA LEU A 101 -0.46 -14.23 9.66
C LEU A 101 -1.78 -14.95 9.91
N THR A 102 -1.81 -16.27 9.72
CA THR A 102 -2.96 -17.10 10.06
C THR A 102 -2.70 -17.86 11.36
N ASP A 103 -3.60 -18.73 11.76
CA ASP A 103 -3.37 -19.71 12.83
C ASP A 103 -2.54 -20.91 12.36
N ARG A 104 -2.29 -21.09 11.05
CA ARG A 104 -1.53 -22.23 10.48
C ARG A 104 -0.22 -21.89 9.79
N ARG A 105 -0.15 -20.73 9.14
CA ARG A 105 0.98 -20.35 8.28
C ARG A 105 1.14 -18.85 8.09
N LEU A 106 2.33 -18.48 7.64
CA LEU A 106 2.67 -17.13 7.20
C LEU A 106 2.58 -17.07 5.68
N ILE A 107 1.82 -16.10 5.17
CA ILE A 107 1.58 -15.94 3.73
C ILE A 107 1.98 -14.52 3.32
N PHE A 108 2.87 -14.37 2.36
CA PHE A 108 3.11 -13.12 1.64
C PHE A 108 2.64 -13.26 0.21
N ARG A 109 1.81 -12.31 -0.25
CA ARG A 109 1.23 -12.32 -1.60
C ARG A 109 1.46 -11.01 -2.35
N HIS A 110 1.87 -11.11 -3.62
CA HIS A 110 2.01 -9.95 -4.50
C HIS A 110 0.69 -9.69 -5.27
N PRO A 111 0.22 -8.43 -5.38
CA PRO A 111 -1.05 -8.13 -6.03
C PRO A 111 -1.09 -8.41 -7.54
N SER A 112 0.07 -8.52 -8.21
CA SER A 112 0.12 -8.80 -9.65
C SER A 112 0.00 -10.27 -10.03
N GLU A 113 -0.20 -11.19 -9.08
CA GLU A 113 -0.33 -12.63 -9.36
C GLU A 113 -1.48 -13.02 -10.29
N LYS A 114 -2.38 -12.08 -10.62
CA LYS A 114 -3.38 -12.26 -11.67
C LYS A 114 -2.75 -12.54 -13.05
N TYR A 115 -1.47 -12.23 -13.26
CA TYR A 115 -0.70 -12.57 -14.45
C TYR A 115 0.44 -13.51 -14.05
N TRP A 116 0.44 -14.73 -14.59
CA TRP A 116 1.29 -15.90 -14.26
C TRP A 116 2.83 -15.72 -14.41
N LEU A 117 3.35 -14.52 -14.22
CA LEU A 117 4.78 -14.21 -14.32
C LEU A 117 5.46 -14.41 -12.96
N ARG A 118 5.65 -15.70 -12.63
CA ARG A 118 6.42 -16.29 -11.51
C ARG A 118 5.75 -16.17 -10.12
N PRO A 119 5.62 -17.29 -9.37
CA PRO A 119 5.12 -17.24 -8.00
C PRO A 119 6.14 -16.50 -7.14
N ARG A 120 5.81 -15.29 -6.71
CA ARG A 120 6.56 -14.55 -5.68
C ARG A 120 5.79 -14.56 -4.37
N GLN A 121 5.02 -15.62 -4.17
CA GLN A 121 4.35 -15.94 -2.92
C GLN A 121 5.36 -16.58 -1.98
N VAL A 122 5.32 -16.19 -0.71
CA VAL A 122 5.99 -16.92 0.35
C VAL A 122 4.87 -17.53 1.18
N GLU A 123 4.79 -18.85 1.20
CA GLU A 123 3.94 -19.58 2.14
C GLU A 123 4.87 -20.40 3.02
N ALA A 124 4.68 -20.28 4.34
CA ALA A 124 5.50 -20.97 5.31
C ALA A 124 4.63 -21.42 6.48
N ASP A 125 4.47 -22.74 6.61
CA ASP A 125 3.84 -23.35 7.77
C ASP A 125 4.71 -23.12 9.02
N TRP A 126 4.10 -23.13 10.22
CA TRP A 126 4.83 -22.79 11.45
C TRP A 126 6.03 -23.71 11.73
N ASN A 127 5.92 -24.99 11.35
CA ASN A 127 6.99 -25.98 11.49
C ASN A 127 8.20 -25.70 10.57
N GLU A 128 8.03 -24.90 9.52
CA GLU A 128 9.10 -24.55 8.58
C GLU A 128 9.89 -23.31 9.02
N ILE A 129 9.32 -22.53 9.94
CA ILE A 129 9.91 -21.31 10.47
C ILE A 129 10.85 -21.65 11.63
N THR A 130 12.14 -21.41 11.40
CA THR A 130 13.21 -21.73 12.35
C THR A 130 13.67 -20.53 13.15
N HIS A 131 13.51 -19.32 12.60
CA HIS A 131 13.97 -18.09 13.23
C HIS A 131 13.13 -16.91 12.80
N VAL A 132 12.85 -16.00 13.74
CA VAL A 132 12.11 -14.76 13.49
C VAL A 132 12.77 -13.63 14.26
N GLN A 133 13.17 -12.57 13.57
CA GLN A 133 13.83 -11.42 14.18
C GLN A 133 13.49 -10.10 13.50
N LEU A 134 13.64 -9.01 14.26
CA LEU A 134 13.63 -7.68 13.68
C LEU A 134 14.92 -7.47 12.86
N SER A 135 14.83 -6.75 11.76
CA SER A 135 16.00 -6.40 10.95
C SER A 135 16.01 -4.92 10.60
N VAL A 136 17.19 -4.32 10.67
CA VAL A 136 17.40 -2.90 10.36
C VAL A 136 17.95 -2.79 8.94
N LEU A 137 17.17 -2.17 8.05
CA LEU A 137 17.53 -2.02 6.65
C LEU A 137 18.32 -0.72 6.44
N HIS A 138 19.45 -0.81 5.73
CA HIS A 138 20.46 0.25 5.59
C HIS A 138 19.99 1.55 4.90
N SER A 139 18.83 1.62 4.25
CA SER A 139 18.50 2.77 3.39
C SER A 139 17.85 4.00 4.06
N LYS A 140 17.80 4.07 5.41
CA LYS A 140 17.35 5.19 6.30
C LYS A 140 16.19 4.82 7.25
N TYR A 141 16.41 3.96 8.24
CA TYR A 141 15.47 3.67 9.35
C TYR A 141 14.19 2.90 8.97
N ARG A 142 14.29 1.90 8.09
CA ARG A 142 13.20 0.93 7.91
C ARG A 142 13.48 -0.33 8.73
N THR A 143 12.59 -0.61 9.69
CA THR A 143 12.54 -1.88 10.39
C THR A 143 11.75 -2.88 9.56
N GLY A 144 12.29 -4.09 9.41
CA GLY A 144 11.64 -5.22 8.78
C GLY A 144 11.57 -6.42 9.71
N VAL A 145 10.81 -7.42 9.29
CA VAL A 145 10.72 -8.74 9.91
C VAL A 145 11.51 -9.70 9.02
N THR A 146 12.52 -10.34 9.58
CA THR A 146 13.24 -11.42 8.92
C THR A 146 12.77 -12.75 9.47
N VAL A 147 12.34 -13.62 8.57
CA VAL A 147 11.86 -14.96 8.85
C VAL A 147 12.75 -15.95 8.11
N LYS A 148 13.25 -16.97 8.81
CA LYS A 148 14.03 -18.05 8.21
C LYS A 148 13.17 -19.28 8.01
N VAL A 149 12.86 -19.59 6.76
CA VAL A 149 11.99 -20.69 6.33
C VAL A 149 12.85 -21.72 5.60
N LYS A 150 12.90 -22.98 6.08
CA LYS A 150 13.69 -24.05 5.45
C LYS A 150 15.14 -23.63 5.09
N GLY A 151 15.78 -22.87 5.98
CA GLY A 151 17.15 -22.38 5.77
C GLY A 151 17.29 -21.14 4.88
N ARG A 152 16.23 -20.65 4.25
CA ARG A 152 16.22 -19.42 3.43
C ARG A 152 15.71 -18.24 4.24
N GLU A 153 16.35 -17.09 4.07
CA GLU A 153 15.92 -15.85 4.73
C GLU A 153 14.94 -15.07 3.87
N HIS A 154 13.84 -14.66 4.49
CA HIS A 154 12.79 -13.85 3.89
C HIS A 154 12.64 -12.57 4.71
N ILE A 155 12.79 -11.42 4.06
CA ILE A 155 12.74 -10.12 4.73
C ILE A 155 11.52 -9.34 4.26
N PHE A 156 10.68 -8.96 5.21
CA PHE A 156 9.45 -8.22 4.99
C PHE A 156 9.51 -6.83 5.65
N THR A 157 9.14 -5.77 4.93
CA THR A 157 8.96 -4.43 5.48
C THR A 157 7.50 -4.19 5.76
N VAL A 158 7.13 -4.04 7.03
CA VAL A 158 5.75 -3.83 7.49
C VAL A 158 5.73 -2.70 8.51
N SER A 159 4.57 -2.06 8.66
CA SER A 159 4.34 -1.16 9.80
C SER A 159 4.31 -1.97 11.09
N LEU A 160 4.89 -1.44 12.17
CA LEU A 160 4.95 -2.10 13.49
C LEU A 160 5.63 -3.48 13.43
N ALA A 161 6.82 -3.53 12.83
CA ALA A 161 7.58 -4.77 12.63
C ALA A 161 7.90 -5.51 13.95
N ASP A 162 8.08 -4.77 15.05
CA ASP A 162 8.21 -5.29 16.40
C ASP A 162 7.00 -6.12 16.83
N ARG A 163 5.78 -5.60 16.62
CA ARG A 163 4.54 -6.33 16.92
C ARG A 163 4.40 -7.57 16.05
N TRP A 164 4.76 -7.49 14.78
CA TRP A 164 4.75 -8.65 13.90
C TRP A 164 5.69 -9.76 14.37
N VAL A 165 6.92 -9.42 14.81
CA VAL A 165 7.84 -10.41 15.39
C VAL A 165 7.23 -11.08 16.62
N THR A 166 6.62 -10.30 17.52
CA THR A 166 5.94 -10.82 18.71
C THR A 166 4.78 -11.73 18.34
N ASP A 167 3.91 -11.31 17.42
CA ASP A 167 2.74 -12.09 17.03
C ASP A 167 3.12 -13.40 16.34
N ILE A 168 4.11 -13.38 15.44
CA ILE A 168 4.61 -14.60 14.80
C ILE A 168 5.21 -15.54 15.85
N ARG A 169 6.01 -15.03 16.80
CA ARG A 169 6.58 -15.86 17.87
C ARG A 169 5.50 -16.45 18.76
N ASN A 170 4.47 -15.67 19.11
CA ASN A 170 3.34 -16.15 19.91
C ASN A 170 2.60 -17.28 19.19
N VAL A 171 2.34 -17.13 17.89
CA VAL A 171 1.67 -18.18 17.09
C VAL A 171 2.55 -19.42 16.92
N VAL A 172 3.85 -19.26 16.66
CA VAL A 172 4.79 -20.41 16.57
C VAL A 172 4.87 -21.18 17.89
N THR A 173 4.85 -20.48 19.03
CA THR A 173 4.99 -21.10 20.37
C THR A 173 3.68 -21.66 20.93
N HIS A 174 2.53 -21.04 20.68
CA HIS A 174 1.23 -21.40 21.28
C HIS A 174 0.21 -21.97 20.28
N GLY A 175 0.44 -21.79 18.98
CA GLY A 175 -0.45 -22.22 17.91
C GLY A 175 -0.28 -23.68 17.47
N HIS A 176 0.50 -24.48 18.20
CA HIS A 176 0.52 -25.94 18.02
C HIS A 176 -0.55 -26.56 18.92
N PRO A 177 -1.78 -26.86 18.43
CA PRO A 177 -2.45 -28.04 18.96
C PRO A 177 -1.52 -29.21 18.63
N ALA A 178 -0.98 -29.84 19.68
CA ALA A 178 -0.27 -31.11 19.54
C ALA A 178 -1.16 -32.06 18.74
N ASN A 179 -0.69 -32.48 17.57
CA ASN A 179 -1.18 -33.71 16.94
C ASN A 179 -0.69 -34.90 17.75
#